data_AF-W9YB99-F1
#
_entry.id   AF-W9YB99-F1
#
_cell.length_a   1.000
_cell.length_b   1.000
_cell.length_c   1.000
_cell.angle_alpha   90.00
_cell.angle_beta   90.00
_cell.angle_gamma   90.00
#
_symmetry.space_group_name_H-M   'P 1'
#
loop_
_entity.id
_entity.type
_entity.pdbx_description
1 polymer ?
#
loop_
_entity_poly.entity_id
_entity_poly.type
_entity_poly.pdbx_seq_one_letter_code
_entity_poly.pdbx_strand_id
1 'polypeptide(L)'
;MATTVTSTPRGTSSLTVAPTQNTAPVHEYRCLYTRDLHKKAKKWHDGSLRFHTFNRRVMVYDDAKNYIGDLHYTQEEEFADGVEIQLDRGVKVEVASREGRAATQADGTCHSTPTFNGLHSEPNSEA
;
A
#
# COMPACT_ATOMS: atom_id res chain seq x y z
N MET A 1 53.12 9.49 18.41
CA MET A 1 52.21 9.25 17.27
C MET A 1 50.82 9.14 17.83
N ALA A 2 49.91 10.06 17.47
CA ALA A 2 48.58 10.18 18.05
C ALA A 2 47.53 9.84 16.97
N THR A 3 46.53 9.02 17.31
CA THR A 3 45.34 8.80 16.47
C THR A 3 44.09 8.70 17.35
N THR A 4 43.44 9.86 17.45
CA THR A 4 42.00 10.15 17.30
C THR A 4 40.98 9.04 17.57
N VAL A 5 40.09 9.34 18.53
CA VAL A 5 38.77 8.75 18.74
C VAL A 5 37.80 9.19 17.63
N THR A 6 36.95 8.28 17.15
CA THR A 6 35.82 8.61 16.28
C THR A 6 34.53 8.12 16.93
N SER A 7 33.74 9.07 17.44
CA SER A 7 32.36 8.87 17.86
C SER A 7 31.47 8.71 16.63
N THR A 8 30.70 7.61 16.55
CA THR A 8 29.60 7.47 15.61
C THR A 8 28.30 7.99 16.23
N PRO A 9 27.55 8.87 15.54
CA PRO A 9 26.28 9.38 16.02
C PRO A 9 25.16 8.35 15.89
N ARG A 10 24.31 8.40 16.91
CA ARG A 10 22.95 7.89 17.07
C ARG A 10 22.12 8.03 15.78
N GLY A 11 21.79 6.89 15.19
CA GLY A 11 20.67 6.73 14.26
C GLY A 11 19.78 5.61 14.80
N THR A 12 18.68 5.96 15.46
CA THR A 12 17.56 5.04 15.69
C THR A 12 16.91 4.78 14.34
N SER A 13 17.56 3.92 13.54
CA SER A 13 17.00 3.40 12.31
C SER A 13 15.82 2.52 12.70
N SER A 14 14.64 3.14 12.62
CA SER A 14 13.35 2.54 12.28
C SER A 14 13.32 1.02 12.45
N LEU A 15 12.72 0.56 13.55
CA LEU A 15 12.27 -0.80 13.81
C LEU A 15 12.42 -1.72 12.59
N THR A 16 13.57 -2.38 12.50
CA THR A 16 13.78 -3.49 11.57
C THR A 16 12.91 -4.63 12.09
N VAL A 17 11.62 -4.58 11.79
CA VAL A 17 10.77 -5.76 11.90
C VAL A 17 11.32 -6.71 10.85
N ALA A 18 12.11 -7.67 11.31
CA ALA A 18 12.55 -8.79 10.49
C ALA A 18 11.34 -9.35 9.74
N PRO A 19 11.38 -9.51 8.41
CA PRO A 19 10.29 -10.11 7.66
C PRO A 19 10.28 -11.63 7.86
N THR A 20 10.15 -12.10 9.10
CA THR A 20 9.91 -13.50 9.42
C THR A 20 8.44 -13.69 9.76
N GLN A 21 7.53 -13.36 8.84
CA GLN A 21 6.13 -13.74 9.01
C GLN A 21 5.38 -13.81 7.69
N ASN A 22 5.76 -14.73 6.79
CA ASN A 22 4.88 -15.37 5.80
C ASN A 22 3.71 -14.50 5.27
N THR A 23 3.97 -13.25 4.88
CA THR A 23 2.90 -12.28 4.64
C THR A 23 2.62 -12.30 3.15
N ALA A 24 1.67 -13.15 2.78
CA ALA A 24 1.12 -13.19 1.43
C ALA A 24 0.68 -11.79 0.98
N PRO A 25 0.64 -11.51 -0.34
CA PRO A 25 0.28 -10.20 -0.86
C PRO A 25 -1.05 -9.71 -0.26
N VAL A 26 -1.00 -8.51 0.32
CA VAL A 26 -2.19 -7.81 0.83
C VAL A 26 -2.60 -6.78 -0.20
N HIS A 27 -3.87 -6.81 -0.58
CA HIS A 27 -4.44 -5.83 -1.49
C HIS A 27 -5.19 -4.78 -0.68
N GLU A 28 -4.87 -3.50 -0.89
CA GLU A 28 -5.52 -2.38 -0.22
C GLU A 28 -6.52 -1.72 -1.19
N TYR A 29 -7.73 -1.47 -0.71
CA TYR A 29 -8.80 -0.82 -1.46
C TYR A 29 -9.44 0.28 -0.60
N ARG A 30 -9.96 1.31 -1.26
CA ARG A 30 -10.90 2.25 -0.66
C ARG A 30 -12.25 1.57 -0.47
N CYS A 31 -12.95 1.95 0.57
CA CYS A 31 -14.32 1.52 0.79
C CYS A 31 -15.14 2.59 1.48
N LEU A 32 -16.45 2.51 1.28
CA LEU A 32 -17.41 3.25 2.05
C LEU A 32 -18.01 2.32 3.09
N TYR A 33 -17.98 2.69 4.36
CA TYR A 33 -18.59 1.90 5.42
C TYR A 33 -19.76 2.64 6.08
N THR A 34 -20.73 1.88 6.58
CA THR A 34 -21.86 2.40 7.34
C THR A 34 -22.21 1.49 8.51
N ARG A 35 -22.36 2.09 9.70
CA ARG A 35 -22.79 1.40 10.93
C ARG A 35 -24.32 1.37 11.05
N ASP A 36 -25.01 2.15 10.23
CA ASP A 36 -26.46 2.33 10.30
C ASP A 36 -27.19 1.36 9.35
N LEU A 37 -27.07 0.04 9.59
CA LEU A 37 -27.74 -0.98 8.78
C LEU A 37 -29.27 -0.88 8.79
N HIS A 38 -29.83 -0.53 9.95
CA HIS A 38 -31.27 -0.59 10.21
C HIS A 38 -32.00 0.75 9.91
N LYS A 39 -31.28 1.81 9.53
CA LYS A 39 -31.87 3.12 9.28
C LYS A 39 -32.19 3.31 7.79
N LYS A 40 -33.32 3.98 7.51
CA LYS A 40 -33.72 4.37 6.14
C LYS A 40 -32.71 5.31 5.45
N ALA A 41 -32.00 6.14 6.22
CA ALA A 41 -30.94 7.00 5.72
C ALA A 41 -29.58 6.47 6.23
N LYS A 42 -28.81 5.86 5.32
CA LYS A 42 -27.46 5.34 5.62
C LYS A 42 -26.45 6.47 5.57
N LYS A 43 -25.66 6.60 6.63
CA LYS A 43 -24.49 7.48 6.65
C LYS A 43 -23.28 6.68 6.20
N TRP A 44 -22.76 7.03 5.04
CA TRP A 44 -21.54 6.45 4.50
C TRP A 44 -20.34 7.26 4.97
N HIS A 45 -19.31 6.55 5.37
CA HIS A 45 -18.04 7.09 5.82
C HIS A 45 -16.93 6.51 4.96
N ASP A 46 -15.95 7.33 4.64
CA ASP A 46 -14.77 6.87 3.90
C ASP A 46 -13.87 6.04 4.83
N GLY A 47 -13.34 4.95 4.29
CA GLY A 47 -12.46 4.05 5.00
C GLY A 47 -11.56 3.28 4.04
N SER A 48 -10.60 2.56 4.61
CA SER A 48 -9.70 1.69 3.86
C SER A 48 -9.94 0.23 4.24
N LEU A 49 -9.89 -0.68 3.28
CA LEU A 49 -9.91 -2.11 3.55
C LEU A 49 -8.62 -2.77 3.09
N ARG A 50 -8.22 -3.82 3.80
CA ARG A 50 -7.10 -4.70 3.45
C ARG A 50 -7.60 -6.12 3.25
N PHE A 51 -7.44 -6.63 2.04
CA PHE A 51 -7.72 -8.01 1.70
C PHE A 51 -6.44 -8.85 1.79
N HIS A 52 -6.43 -9.81 2.71
CA HIS A 52 -5.34 -10.77 2.87
C HIS A 52 -5.60 -12.00 2.01
N THR A 53 -4.76 -12.22 0.98
CA THR A 53 -4.93 -13.34 0.03
C THR A 53 -4.74 -14.72 0.66
N PHE A 54 -3.93 -14.86 1.71
CA PHE A 54 -3.65 -16.14 2.38
C PHE A 54 -4.87 -16.76 3.06
N ASN A 55 -5.63 -15.96 3.80
CA ASN A 55 -6.82 -16.40 4.54
C ASN A 55 -8.12 -15.88 3.93
N ARG A 56 -8.03 -15.16 2.80
CA ARG A 56 -9.14 -14.38 2.23
C ARG A 56 -9.84 -13.53 3.29
N ARG A 57 -9.07 -12.90 4.18
CA ARG A 57 -9.62 -12.10 5.29
C ARG A 57 -9.64 -10.63 4.92
N VAL A 58 -10.83 -10.04 5.00
CA VAL A 58 -11.05 -8.61 4.78
C VAL A 58 -10.94 -7.92 6.13
N MET A 59 -10.07 -6.91 6.24
CA MET A 59 -9.93 -6.08 7.42
C MET A 59 -10.25 -4.64 7.06
N VAL A 60 -11.16 -4.00 7.78
CA VAL A 60 -11.65 -2.66 7.47
C VAL A 60 -11.19 -1.67 8.53
N TYR A 61 -10.73 -0.53 8.05
CA TYR A 61 -10.19 0.58 8.82
C TYR A 61 -10.94 1.85 8.44
N ASP A 62 -11.04 2.79 9.38
CA ASP A 62 -11.52 4.14 9.06
C ASP A 62 -10.41 5.00 8.44
N ASP A 63 -10.73 6.24 8.10
CA ASP A 63 -9.79 7.25 7.61
C ASP A 63 -8.61 7.49 8.57
N ALA A 64 -8.87 7.49 9.89
CA ALA A 64 -7.85 7.57 10.94
C ALA A 64 -7.06 6.25 11.14
N LYS A 65 -7.23 5.27 10.25
CA LYS A 65 -6.66 3.91 10.32
C LYS A 65 -7.05 3.16 11.60
N ASN A 66 -8.19 3.51 12.21
CA ASN A 66 -8.73 2.78 13.33
C ASN A 66 -9.43 1.49 12.87
N TYR A 67 -9.19 0.39 13.58
CA TYR A 67 -9.78 -0.90 13.24
C TYR A 67 -11.31 -0.93 13.48
N ILE A 68 -12.07 -1.13 12.40
CA ILE A 68 -13.53 -1.23 12.46
C ILE A 68 -13.95 -2.68 12.62
N GLY A 69 -13.38 -3.60 11.86
CA GLY A 69 -13.75 -5.01 11.94
C GLY A 69 -13.17 -5.83 10.81
N ASP A 70 -13.38 -7.13 10.90
CA ASP A 70 -12.95 -8.08 9.89
C ASP A 70 -14.07 -9.05 9.50
N LEU A 71 -13.86 -9.71 8.37
CA LEU A 71 -14.69 -10.79 7.88
C LEU A 71 -13.83 -11.80 7.13
N HIS A 72 -14.17 -13.08 7.25
CA HIS A 72 -13.69 -14.11 6.33
C HIS A 72 -14.50 -14.07 5.04
N TYR A 73 -13.85 -13.72 3.94
CA TYR A 73 -14.48 -13.68 2.64
C TYR A 73 -14.50 -15.10 2.05
N THR A 74 -15.63 -15.77 2.24
CA THR A 74 -15.88 -17.15 1.76
C THR A 74 -16.60 -17.18 0.42
N GLN A 75 -16.96 -16.02 -0.14
CA GLN A 75 -17.60 -15.97 -1.45
C GLN A 75 -16.60 -16.39 -2.53
N GLU A 76 -17.08 -17.18 -3.48
CA GLU A 76 -16.30 -17.61 -4.65
C GLU A 76 -16.14 -16.47 -5.67
N GLU A 77 -16.88 -15.38 -5.50
CA GLU A 77 -16.81 -14.19 -6.34
C GLU A 77 -15.49 -13.43 -6.16
N GLU A 78 -14.93 -12.94 -7.26
CA GLU A 78 -13.67 -12.19 -7.23
C GLU A 78 -13.82 -10.91 -6.41
N PHE A 79 -12.83 -10.62 -5.55
CA PHE A 79 -12.81 -9.41 -4.74
C PHE A 79 -12.54 -8.20 -5.64
N ALA A 80 -13.61 -7.54 -6.10
CA ALA A 80 -13.59 -6.43 -7.04
C ALA A 80 -14.19 -5.14 -6.45
N ASP A 81 -14.01 -4.03 -7.17
CA ASP A 81 -14.75 -2.80 -6.91
C ASP A 81 -16.26 -3.02 -7.09
N GLY A 82 -17.07 -2.39 -6.24
CA GLY A 82 -18.52 -2.54 -6.20
C GLY A 82 -19.03 -3.71 -5.36
N VAL A 83 -18.16 -4.55 -4.78
CA VAL A 83 -18.57 -5.64 -3.89
C VAL A 83 -19.09 -5.08 -2.57
N GLU A 84 -20.25 -5.55 -2.13
CA GLU A 84 -20.83 -5.20 -0.83
C GLU A 84 -20.56 -6.28 0.22
N ILE A 85 -19.90 -5.89 1.30
CA ILE A 85 -19.46 -6.77 2.38
C ILE A 85 -20.15 -6.36 3.66
N GLN A 86 -20.72 -7.32 4.38
CA GLN A 86 -21.26 -7.09 5.70
C GLN A 86 -20.33 -7.69 6.75
N LEU A 87 -19.74 -6.83 7.58
CA LEU A 87 -18.92 -7.25 8.71
C LEU A 87 -19.82 -7.85 9.81
N ASP A 88 -19.25 -8.78 10.58
CA ASP A 88 -19.93 -9.46 11.70
C ASP A 88 -20.43 -8.45 12.77
N ARG A 89 -19.74 -7.32 12.91
CA ARG A 89 -20.10 -6.24 13.84
C ARG A 89 -21.32 -5.41 13.43
N GLY A 90 -22.07 -5.81 12.40
CA GLY A 90 -23.23 -5.07 11.91
C GLY A 90 -22.84 -3.78 11.18
N VAL A 91 -21.78 -3.83 10.37
CA VAL A 91 -21.32 -2.71 9.55
C VAL A 91 -21.37 -3.16 8.09
N LYS A 92 -21.99 -2.35 7.21
CA LYS A 92 -21.91 -2.58 5.75
C LYS A 92 -20.71 -1.84 5.20
N VAL A 93 -20.01 -2.46 4.27
CA VAL A 93 -18.83 -1.95 3.62
C VAL A 93 -19.00 -2.16 2.13
N GLU A 94 -18.88 -1.11 1.34
CA GLU A 94 -18.91 -1.15 -0.11
C GLU A 94 -17.49 -0.91 -0.62
N VAL A 95 -16.95 -1.88 -1.36
CA VAL A 95 -15.62 -1.76 -1.95
C VAL A 95 -15.69 -0.73 -3.08
N ALA A 96 -14.87 0.32 -2.99
CA ALA A 96 -14.74 1.33 -4.02
C ALA A 96 -13.52 0.99 -4.89
N SER A 97 -12.54 1.88 -5.02
CA SER A 97 -11.38 1.67 -5.90
C SER A 97 -10.23 0.93 -5.21
N ARG A 98 -9.44 0.17 -5.98
CA ARG A 98 -8.17 -0.41 -5.50
C ARG A 98 -7.13 0.69 -5.30
N GLU A 99 -6.65 0.86 -4.07
CA GLU A 99 -5.71 1.94 -3.70
C GLU A 99 -4.25 1.55 -4.02
N GLY A 100 -3.95 0.27 -4.14
CA GLY A 100 -2.64 -0.19 -4.59
C GLY A 100 -2.33 -1.61 -4.13
N ARG A 101 -1.57 -2.33 -4.96
CA ARG A 101 -0.94 -3.60 -4.54
C ARG A 101 0.28 -3.21 -3.74
N ALA A 102 0.30 -3.46 -2.43
CA ALA A 102 1.55 -3.42 -1.67
C ALA A 102 2.37 -4.68 -2.00
N ALA A 103 2.80 -4.80 -3.25
CA ALA A 103 3.93 -5.62 -3.61
C ALA A 103 5.08 -4.64 -3.80
N THR A 104 6.19 -4.88 -3.13
CA THR A 104 7.46 -4.20 -3.40
C THR A 104 7.73 -4.30 -4.89
N GLN A 105 7.37 -3.28 -5.67
CA GLN A 105 7.93 -3.09 -7.00
C GLN A 105 9.33 -2.56 -6.75
N ALA A 106 10.29 -3.49 -6.71
CA ALA A 106 11.66 -3.17 -7.01
C ALA A 106 11.77 -3.03 -8.53
N ASP A 107 12.40 -1.91 -8.94
CA ASP A 107 12.91 -1.60 -10.28
C ASP A 107 11.87 -1.17 -11.34
N GLY A 108 11.95 -0.01 -11.99
CA GLY A 108 12.98 1.03 -11.97
C GLY A 108 12.45 2.29 -12.65
N THR A 109 12.81 3.44 -12.07
CA THR A 109 12.80 4.78 -12.70
C THR A 109 13.59 4.69 -14.01
N CYS A 110 13.23 5.29 -15.14
CA CYS A 110 13.04 6.73 -15.28
C CYS A 110 12.35 7.09 -16.61
N HIS A 111 11.43 8.05 -16.50
CA HIS A 111 10.95 8.86 -17.60
C HIS A 111 12.11 9.45 -18.42
N SER A 112 12.06 9.18 -19.73
CA SER A 112 12.25 10.11 -20.85
C SER A 112 13.02 11.42 -20.62
N THR A 113 14.14 11.55 -21.34
CA THR A 113 14.35 12.71 -22.22
C THR A 113 14.93 12.24 -23.56
N PRO A 114 14.27 12.51 -24.71
CA PRO A 114 14.93 12.53 -26.00
C PRO A 114 15.29 13.97 -26.32
N THR A 115 16.57 14.32 -26.41
CA THR A 115 17.01 15.48 -27.22
C THR A 115 18.42 15.26 -27.72
N PHE A 116 18.48 14.99 -29.03
CA PHE A 116 19.61 15.08 -29.91
C PHE A 116 20.10 16.53 -30.03
N ASN A 117 21.43 16.74 -29.95
CA ASN A 117 22.27 17.83 -30.51
C ASN A 117 23.63 17.74 -29.78
N GLY A 118 24.82 17.74 -30.35
CA GLY A 118 25.33 18.05 -31.67
C GLY A 118 26.75 18.63 -31.51
N LEU A 119 27.68 18.15 -32.34
CA LEU A 119 28.95 18.77 -32.79
C LEU A 119 30.21 18.87 -31.89
N HIS A 120 31.35 18.67 -32.59
CA HIS A 120 32.72 19.21 -32.39
C HIS A 120 33.67 18.40 -31.45
N SER A 121 34.90 17.99 -31.80
CA SER A 121 35.84 18.29 -32.91
C SER A 121 36.88 17.16 -33.06
N GLU A 122 37.55 17.13 -34.21
CA GLU A 122 38.64 16.21 -34.63
C GLU A 122 39.85 16.12 -33.67
N PRO A 123 40.58 14.98 -33.63
CA PRO A 123 41.87 14.91 -32.97
C PRO A 123 43.01 15.48 -33.86
N ASN A 124 43.69 16.46 -33.28
CA ASN A 124 44.89 17.14 -33.79
C ASN A 124 45.99 16.16 -34.22
N SER A 125 46.50 16.36 -35.45
CA SER A 125 47.73 15.76 -35.96
C SER A 125 48.93 16.17 -35.10
N GLU A 126 49.71 15.18 -34.66
CA GLU A 126 51.07 15.41 -34.17
C GLU A 126 52.06 14.87 -35.22
N ALA A 127 53.17 15.62 -35.33
CA ALA A 127 54.18 15.59 -36.38
C ALA A 127 55.12 14.38 -36.32
#